data_AF-A0A7C8YEH5-F1
#
_entry.id   AF-A0A7C8YEH5-F1
#
_cell.length_a   1.000
_cell.length_b   1.000
_cell.length_c   1.000
_cell.angle_alpha   90.00
_cell.angle_beta   90.00
_cell.angle_gamma   90.00
#
_symmetry.space_group_name_H-M   'P 1'
#
loop_
_entity.id
_entity.type
_entity.pdbx_description
1 polymer ?
#
loop_
_entity_poly.entity_id
_entity_poly.type
_entity_poly.pdbx_seq_one_letter_code
_entity_poly.pdbx_strand_id
1 'polypeptide(L)'
;VHGDVKPENFLLGPPGTPDEKKLFLVDLGLATKWRDSSTGLHVEYDQRPDVFRGTVRYASVHAHLGRTGSRRDDLESLAYTLVFLLRGRLPWQGYQGENKGFLVCKKKMATSPEALCCFCPQPFR
;
A
#
# COMPACT_ATOMS: atom_id res chain seq x y z
N VAL A 1 -10.02 0.96 6.34
CA VAL A 1 -8.70 1.06 5.67
C VAL A 1 -8.03 -0.25 5.93
N HIS A 2 -7.55 -0.91 4.88
CA HIS A 2 -6.96 -2.23 4.98
C HIS A 2 -5.59 -2.18 5.66
N GLY A 3 -4.75 -1.20 5.30
CA GLY A 3 -3.46 -0.98 5.94
C GLY A 3 -2.34 -1.95 5.54
N ASP A 4 -2.61 -2.91 4.65
CA ASP A 4 -1.62 -3.87 4.14
C ASP A 4 -1.96 -4.38 2.74
N VAL A 5 -2.22 -3.44 1.82
CA VAL A 5 -2.50 -3.76 0.42
C VAL A 5 -1.22 -4.24 -0.26
N LYS A 6 -1.21 -5.51 -0.68
CA LYS A 6 -0.08 -6.19 -1.32
C LYS A 6 -0.58 -7.37 -2.16
N PRO A 7 0.17 -7.85 -3.18
CA PRO A 7 -0.24 -8.97 -4.02
C PRO A 7 -0.70 -10.20 -3.23
N GLU A 8 -0.02 -10.51 -2.12
CA GLU A 8 -0.26 -11.70 -1.32
C GLU A 8 -1.63 -11.71 -0.62
N ASN A 9 -2.27 -10.54 -0.46
CA ASN A 9 -3.60 -10.39 0.15
C ASN A 9 -4.74 -10.40 -0.89
N PHE A 10 -4.42 -10.56 -2.18
CA PHE A 10 -5.40 -10.74 -3.24
C PHE A 10 -5.39 -12.18 -3.74
N LEU A 11 -6.53 -12.87 -3.60
CA LEU A 11 -6.68 -14.27 -4.01
C LEU A 11 -7.74 -14.41 -5.11
N LEU A 12 -7.53 -15.36 -6.02
CA LEU A 12 -8.56 -15.76 -6.99
C LEU A 12 -9.53 -16.77 -6.36
N GLY A 13 -10.76 -16.79 -6.85
CA GLY A 13 -11.72 -17.83 -6.48
C GLY A 13 -11.24 -19.23 -6.89
N PRO A 14 -11.77 -20.30 -6.26
CA PRO A 14 -11.34 -21.66 -6.57
C PRO A 14 -11.61 -22.03 -8.04
N PRO A 15 -10.70 -22.79 -8.69
CA PRO A 15 -10.90 -23.26 -10.06
C PRO A 15 -12.20 -24.06 -10.23
N GLY A 16 -12.90 -23.87 -11.35
CA GLY A 16 -14.16 -24.56 -11.64
C GLY A 16 -15.39 -24.01 -10.91
N THR A 17 -15.26 -22.90 -10.18
CA THR A 17 -16.39 -22.19 -9.56
C THR A 17 -16.82 -20.99 -10.40
N PRO A 18 -18.07 -20.50 -10.27
CA PRO A 18 -18.49 -19.25 -10.90
C PRO A 18 -17.61 -18.04 -10.55
N ASP A 19 -16.92 -18.11 -9.40
CA ASP A 19 -16.05 -17.05 -8.87
C ASP A 19 -14.56 -17.25 -9.25
N GLU A 20 -14.19 -18.21 -10.10
CA GLU A 20 -12.77 -18.51 -10.44
C GLU A 20 -11.97 -17.28 -10.90
N LYS A 21 -12.63 -16.34 -11.60
CA LYS A 21 -12.01 -15.09 -12.09
C LYS A 21 -12.19 -13.90 -11.15
N LYS A 22 -12.83 -14.11 -10.01
CA LYS A 22 -13.10 -13.06 -9.02
C LYS A 22 -11.91 -12.92 -8.09
N LEU A 23 -11.53 -11.67 -7.84
CA LEU A 23 -10.47 -11.33 -6.89
C LEU A 23 -11.10 -11.05 -5.51
N PHE A 24 -10.55 -11.70 -4.49
CA PHE A 24 -10.92 -11.52 -3.09
C PHE A 24 -9.78 -10.81 -2.35
N LEU A 25 -10.13 -9.83 -1.54
CA LEU A 25 -9.22 -9.17 -0.61
C LEU A 25 -9.34 -9.86 0.75
N VAL A 26 -8.23 -10.38 1.27
CA VAL A 26 -8.15 -11.13 2.54
C VAL A 26 -7.20 -10.48 3.52
N ASP A 27 -7.12 -11.03 4.74
CA ASP A 27 -6.26 -10.55 5.83
C ASP A 27 -6.54 -9.12 6.31
N LEU A 28 -7.60 -8.99 7.13
CA LEU A 28 -7.99 -7.74 7.76
C LEU A 28 -7.29 -7.50 9.12
N GLY A 29 -6.19 -8.20 9.42
CA GLY A 29 -5.51 -8.11 10.73
C GLY A 29 -4.94 -6.73 11.05
N LEU A 30 -4.65 -5.93 10.03
CA LEU A 30 -4.19 -4.53 10.16
C LEU A 30 -5.28 -3.49 9.84
N ALA A 31 -6.51 -3.95 9.56
CA ALA A 31 -7.57 -3.06 9.13
C ALA A 31 -8.03 -2.14 10.27
N THR A 32 -8.21 -0.85 9.96
CA THR A 32 -8.66 0.17 10.90
C THR A 32 -9.89 0.91 10.39
N LYS A 33 -10.70 1.40 11.33
CA LYS A 33 -11.80 2.33 11.02
C LYS A 33 -11.20 3.70 10.69
N TRP A 34 -11.59 4.28 9.57
CA TRP A 34 -11.18 5.63 9.14
C TRP A 34 -12.29 6.67 9.34
N ARG A 35 -13.48 6.21 9.69
CA ARG A 35 -14.65 7.02 9.96
C ARG A 35 -15.36 6.42 11.16
N ASP A 36 -15.81 7.28 12.06
CA ASP A 36 -16.74 6.85 13.10
C ASP A 36 -18.08 6.44 12.46
N SER A 37 -18.64 5.34 12.94
CA SER A 37 -19.82 4.72 12.31
C SER A 37 -21.13 5.42 12.71
N SER A 38 -21.14 6.12 13.85
CA SER A 38 -22.33 6.78 14.39
C SER A 38 -22.45 8.24 13.94
N THR A 39 -21.35 8.98 14.01
CA THR A 39 -21.27 10.41 13.67
C THR A 39 -20.93 10.64 12.21
N GLY A 40 -20.34 9.65 11.52
CA GLY A 40 -19.84 9.81 10.17
C GLY A 40 -18.57 10.69 10.07
N LEU A 41 -17.99 11.10 11.19
CA LEU A 41 -16.78 11.93 11.22
C LEU A 41 -15.55 11.12 10.84
N HIS A 42 -14.63 11.74 10.10
CA HIS A 42 -13.34 11.15 9.77
C HIS A 42 -12.46 11.06 11.02
N VAL A 43 -11.58 10.07 11.08
CA VAL A 43 -10.56 10.00 12.14
C VAL A 43 -9.67 11.26 12.13
N GLU A 44 -9.31 11.72 13.31
CA GLU A 44 -8.39 12.84 13.48
C GLU A 44 -6.97 12.47 13.03
N TYR A 45 -6.24 13.49 12.60
CA TYR A 45 -4.84 13.34 12.26
C TYR A 45 -4.00 13.19 13.53
N ASP A 46 -3.10 12.22 13.53
CA ASP A 46 -2.05 12.00 14.51
C ASP A 46 -0.77 11.56 13.77
N GLN A 47 0.39 11.71 14.41
CA GLN A 47 1.66 11.25 13.88
C GLN A 47 2.55 10.66 14.99
N ARG A 48 2.92 9.40 14.81
CA ARG A 48 3.77 8.62 15.72
C ARG A 48 4.90 7.97 14.91
N PRO A 49 6.03 8.66 14.70
CA PRO A 49 7.10 8.21 13.80
C PRO A 49 7.65 6.81 14.11
N ASP A 50 7.59 6.38 15.38
CA ASP A 50 8.08 5.08 15.83
C ASP A 50 7.10 3.92 15.55
N VAL A 51 5.89 4.22 15.05
CA VAL A 51 4.84 3.22 14.81
C VAL A 51 4.65 3.03 13.31
N PHE A 52 5.28 1.99 12.77
CA PHE A 52 5.05 1.51 11.41
C PHE A 52 4.27 0.18 11.43
N ARG A 53 3.31 0.03 10.51
CA ARG A 53 2.58 -1.22 10.27
C ARG A 53 2.44 -1.49 8.77
N GLY A 54 2.29 -2.75 8.40
CA GLY A 54 2.11 -3.21 7.02
C GLY A 54 3.42 -3.53 6.32
N THR A 55 3.35 -3.75 5.01
CA THR A 55 4.48 -4.21 4.21
C THR A 55 5.28 -3.04 3.66
N VAL A 56 6.51 -2.83 4.16
CA VAL A 56 7.46 -1.75 3.77
C VAL A 56 7.48 -1.45 2.27
N ARG A 57 7.48 -2.50 1.44
CA ARG A 57 7.54 -2.39 -0.03
C ARG A 57 6.34 -1.65 -0.61
N TYR A 58 5.14 -1.92 -0.12
CA TYR A 58 3.88 -1.41 -0.68
C TYR A 58 3.24 -0.31 0.17
N ALA A 59 3.62 -0.14 1.44
CA ALA A 59 3.05 0.89 2.31
C ALA A 59 3.25 2.32 1.77
N SER A 60 2.26 3.19 1.97
CA SER A 60 2.35 4.61 1.58
C SER A 60 3.50 5.34 2.29
N VAL A 61 3.97 6.44 1.73
CA VAL A 61 4.90 7.37 2.42
C VAL A 61 4.28 7.85 3.74
N HIS A 62 2.97 8.07 3.78
CA HIS A 62 2.26 8.45 5.00
C HIS A 62 2.40 7.40 6.12
N ALA A 63 2.26 6.11 5.77
CA ALA A 63 2.45 5.02 6.71
C ALA A 63 3.90 4.94 7.21
N HIS A 64 4.90 5.16 6.34
CA HIS A 64 6.31 5.24 6.74
C HIS A 64 6.60 6.36 7.73
N LEU A 65 5.88 7.48 7.65
CA LEU A 65 6.03 8.62 8.54
C LEU A 65 5.23 8.47 9.85
N GLY A 66 4.59 7.32 10.08
CA GLY A 66 3.82 7.02 11.28
C GLY A 66 2.55 7.86 11.42
N ARG A 67 2.01 8.39 10.31
CA ARG A 67 0.84 9.26 10.32
C ARG A 67 -0.45 8.43 10.28
N THR A 68 -1.56 8.99 10.80
CA THR A 68 -2.87 8.33 10.77
C THR A 68 -3.23 7.86 9.37
N GLY A 69 -3.36 6.55 9.21
CA GLY A 69 -3.76 5.90 7.96
C GLY A 69 -5.21 6.21 7.59
N SER A 70 -5.45 6.42 6.31
CA SER A 70 -6.73 6.80 5.74
C SER A 70 -6.95 6.10 4.39
N ARG A 71 -8.07 6.40 3.72
CA ARG A 71 -8.43 5.79 2.43
C ARG A 71 -7.36 5.97 1.35
N ARG A 72 -6.65 7.11 1.34
CA ARG A 72 -5.61 7.39 0.32
C ARG A 72 -4.42 6.44 0.43
N ASP A 73 -4.15 5.94 1.62
CA ASP A 73 -2.99 5.10 1.90
C ASP A 73 -3.13 3.72 1.25
N ASP A 74 -4.35 3.18 1.26
CA ASP A 74 -4.68 1.95 0.52
C ASP A 74 -4.56 2.16 -1.00
N LEU A 75 -4.95 3.32 -1.53
CA LEU A 75 -4.84 3.64 -2.96
C LEU A 75 -3.39 3.83 -3.42
N GLU A 76 -2.56 4.50 -2.62
CA GLU A 76 -1.13 4.62 -2.89
C GLU A 76 -0.44 3.24 -2.85
N SER A 77 -0.79 2.42 -1.86
CA SER A 77 -0.28 1.05 -1.75
C SER A 77 -0.73 0.16 -2.91
N LEU A 78 -1.97 0.34 -3.39
CA LEU A 78 -2.47 -0.31 -4.59
C LEU A 78 -1.69 0.11 -5.84
N ALA A 79 -1.39 1.40 -6.01
CA ALA A 79 -0.57 1.88 -7.13
C ALA A 79 0.82 1.23 -7.13
N TYR A 80 1.50 1.16 -5.98
CA TYR A 80 2.78 0.46 -5.86
C TYR A 80 2.67 -1.03 -6.15
N THR A 81 1.58 -1.67 -5.71
CA THR A 81 1.28 -3.08 -5.98
C THR A 81 1.09 -3.33 -7.48
N LEU A 82 0.33 -2.50 -8.18
CA LEU A 82 0.09 -2.62 -9.61
C LEU A 82 1.36 -2.38 -10.43
N VAL A 83 2.14 -1.35 -10.09
CA VAL A 83 3.43 -1.09 -10.74
C VAL A 83 4.40 -2.26 -10.53
N PHE A 84 4.42 -2.85 -9.33
CA PHE A 84 5.21 -4.05 -9.06
C PHE A 84 4.77 -5.23 -9.94
N LEU A 85 3.46 -5.49 -10.04
CA LEU A 85 2.93 -6.56 -10.89
C LEU A 85 3.26 -6.35 -12.38
N LEU A 86 3.23 -5.09 -12.85
CA LEU A 86 3.56 -4.74 -14.24
C LEU A 86 5.06 -4.84 -14.55
N ARG A 87 5.93 -4.42 -13.61
CA ARG A 87 7.38 -4.24 -13.86
C ARG A 87 8.24 -5.33 -13.22
N GLY A 88 7.68 -6.17 -12.37
CA GLY A 88 8.39 -7.16 -11.54
C GLY A 88 9.26 -6.57 -10.42
N ARG A 89 9.43 -5.23 -10.38
CA ARG A 89 10.23 -4.55 -9.37
C ARG A 89 9.80 -3.11 -9.10
N LEU A 90 10.14 -2.61 -7.91
CA LEU A 90 10.02 -1.22 -7.47
C LEU A 90 11.41 -0.62 -7.21
N PRO A 91 11.62 0.70 -7.42
CA PRO A 91 12.92 1.36 -7.27
C PRO A 91 13.55 1.32 -5.87
N TRP A 92 12.76 0.96 -4.85
CA TRP A 92 13.16 0.89 -3.44
C TRP A 92 13.32 -0.55 -2.91
N GLN A 93 13.51 -1.54 -3.79
CA GLN A 93 13.90 -2.89 -3.38
C GLN A 93 15.42 -3.00 -3.15
N GLY A 94 15.83 -3.95 -2.30
CA GLY A 94 17.24 -4.27 -2.02
C GLY A 94 17.80 -3.72 -0.71
N TYR A 95 17.10 -2.80 -0.04
CA TYR A 95 17.52 -2.32 1.28
C TYR A 95 17.34 -3.39 2.36
N GLN A 96 18.34 -3.51 3.23
CA GLN A 96 18.42 -4.48 4.34
C GLN A 96 18.85 -3.78 5.64
N GLY A 97 18.76 -4.50 6.77
CA GLY A 97 19.10 -3.99 8.09
C GLY A 97 18.00 -3.17 8.76
N GLU A 98 18.28 -2.68 9.96
CA GLU A 98 17.33 -1.96 10.82
C GLU A 98 16.81 -0.67 10.17
N ASN A 99 17.67 0.02 9.41
CA ASN A 99 17.33 1.27 8.73
C ASN A 99 16.55 1.07 7.42
N LYS A 100 16.17 -0.17 7.07
CA LYS A 100 15.48 -0.48 5.81
C LYS A 100 14.21 0.36 5.60
N GLY A 101 13.37 0.51 6.63
CA GLY A 101 12.13 1.29 6.54
C GLY A 101 12.40 2.74 6.14
N PHE A 102 13.33 3.39 6.83
CA PHE A 102 13.76 4.76 6.55
C PHE A 102 14.33 4.93 5.13
N LEU A 103 15.21 4.03 4.69
CA LEU A 103 15.81 4.09 3.35
C LEU A 103 14.76 3.91 2.24
N VAL A 104 13.78 3.01 2.45
CA VAL A 104 12.65 2.83 1.53
C VAL A 104 11.78 4.08 1.49
N CYS A 105 11.44 4.66 2.64
CA CYS A 105 10.67 5.91 2.71
C CYS A 105 11.37 7.04 1.95
N LYS A 106 12.66 7.26 2.21
CA LYS A 106 13.48 8.28 1.53
C LYS A 106 13.49 8.06 0.02
N LYS A 107 13.64 6.81 -0.43
CA LYS A 107 13.64 6.48 -1.86
C LYS A 107 12.27 6.68 -2.51
N LYS A 108 11.17 6.37 -1.81
CA LYS A 108 9.80 6.65 -2.27
C LYS A 108 9.56 8.14 -2.47
N MET A 109 9.90 8.96 -1.47
CA MET A 109 9.77 10.42 -1.54
C MET A 109 10.61 11.05 -2.65
N ALA A 110 11.77 10.46 -2.97
CA ALA A 110 12.66 10.94 -4.03
C ALA A 110 12.28 10.42 -5.43
N THR A 111 11.31 9.51 -5.56
CA THR A 111 10.89 8.96 -6.84
C THR A 111 9.59 9.63 -7.27
N SER A 112 9.64 10.42 -8.36
CA SER A 112 8.43 11.05 -8.87
C SER A 112 7.46 10.02 -9.48
N PRO A 113 6.15 10.31 -9.54
CA PRO A 113 5.19 9.44 -10.22
C PRO A 113 5.58 9.15 -11.68
N GLU A 114 6.09 10.14 -12.42
CA GLU A 114 6.52 9.99 -13.81
C GLU A 114 7.70 9.02 -13.93
N ALA A 115 8.67 9.13 -13.02
CA ALA A 115 9.81 8.21 -12.98
C ALA A 115 9.38 6.78 -12.58
N LEU A 116 8.41 6.67 -11.67
CA LEU A 116 7.84 5.38 -11.27
C LEU A 116 7.06 4.70 -12.41
N CYS A 117 6.34 5.50 -13.20
CA CYS A 117 5.40 5.03 -14.20
C CYS A 117 5.88 5.16 -15.66
N CYS A 118 7.14 5.57 -15.90
CA CYS A 118 7.65 5.85 -17.25
C CYS A 118 7.51 4.69 -18.25
N PHE A 119 7.49 3.45 -17.78
CA PHE A 119 7.28 2.25 -18.60
C PHE A 119 5.90 1.59 -18.41
N CYS A 120 4.99 2.25 -17.68
CA CYS A 120 3.62 1.78 -17.49
C CYS A 120 2.72 2.23 -18.66
N PRO A 121 1.54 1.59 -18.86
CA PRO A 121 0.52 2.06 -19.78
C PRO A 121 -0.02 3.46 -19.43
N GLN A 122 -0.69 4.12 -20.38
CA GLN A 122 -1.18 5.50 -20.25
C GLN A 122 -1.96 5.80 -18.95
N PRO A 123 -2.85 4.92 -18.43
CA PRO A 123 -3.58 5.22 -17.19
C PRO A 123 -2.69 5.41 -15.94
N PHE A 124 -1.41 5.05 -16.00
CA PHE A 124 -0.43 5.27 -14.93
C PHE A 124 0.49 6.48 -15.18
N ARG A 125 0.46 7.08 -16.38
CA ARG A 125 1.31 8.22 -16.77
C ARG A 125 0.58 9.54 -16.62
#